data_AF-A0A9W3HGP0-F1
#
_entry.id   AF-A0A9W3HGP0-F1
#
_cell.length_a   1.000
_cell.length_b   1.000
_cell.length_c   1.000
_cell.angle_alpha   90.00
_cell.angle_beta   90.00
_cell.angle_gamma   90.00
#
_symmetry.space_group_name_H-M   'P 1'
#
loop_
_entity.id
_entity.type
_entity.pdbx_description
1 polymer ?
#
loop_
_entity_poly.entity_id
_entity_poly.type
_entity_poly.pdbx_seq_one_letter_code
_entity_poly.pdbx_strand_id
1 'polypeptide(L)'
;MAALRLSGVTRRGLTWIVLGAPRREFWSQFRKEKQPVVAETVEEVKKEPILVCPPLRSQTYIPPEDLQSRLESHVKEVFGSSVPCSWQDISLEDVHLKFSFLARVADDLGHAVPNSRLHQMCRQNYKASSLILKFFQQLEQRNSYAVPDHPSSNRARNTSRSLCRLTMSQLTATPASALADEPVHIRATGLPPLQMVTLVASLKDEKGNLFQSRAFYRANEAGELDLKQTPALGGDYVGVHPMGPFWSLKPDKGFRRLLKRDVMNSPFWVTLQLYDSLYLQDSAPGEPRASQVVQRWFSSPGVQRVKIHEGRLRGALFLPPGKGPFLGLIDLFGGTGGLVDFRASLLAARGFAVLALAYFAYEDLPQKLQEVDLEYFEEGANLLLAHPKVQGPGIGVVSMSKGAEIGLAMACFLKQVVATVCINGSNAVFECPLRYRDLVIASIPSFPERMDVHPMGAARLRHYRGDPRDELNQQSVLPIEKAQGQILFIIGEDDECYNSKKYAEQALDQLRNHGKSNGRMLLYPKTGHLLEPPYGPLCSASVHPSYGLFRPILWGGEPAAHSAAQVHAWGEIQKFLRQHLVQSRSKF
;
A
#
# COMPACT_ATOMS: atom_id res chain seq x y z
N MET A 1 -72.68 -6.93 29.78
CA MET A 1 -73.13 -5.58 29.36
C MET A 1 -72.25 -5.18 28.18
N ALA A 2 -72.78 -5.19 26.96
CA ALA A 2 -73.44 -4.07 26.27
C ALA A 2 -72.39 -3.08 25.68
N ALA A 3 -72.15 -2.96 24.36
CA ALA A 3 -73.04 -2.63 23.20
C ALA A 3 -73.24 -1.10 23.04
N LEU A 4 -73.21 -0.45 21.86
CA LEU A 4 -72.99 -0.87 20.45
C LEU A 4 -72.77 0.39 19.53
N ARG A 5 -72.45 0.17 18.23
CA ARG A 5 -72.65 1.06 17.02
C ARG A 5 -71.52 1.97 16.49
N LEU A 6 -70.69 1.38 15.62
CA LEU A 6 -70.53 1.69 14.18
C LEU A 6 -71.12 3.00 13.58
N SER A 7 -70.26 3.74 12.84
CA SER A 7 -70.46 4.20 11.44
C SER A 7 -69.11 4.72 10.86
N GLY A 8 -68.86 4.86 9.54
CA GLY A 8 -69.67 4.42 8.40
C GLY A 8 -69.24 4.96 7.02
N VAL A 9 -68.13 4.44 6.43
CA VAL A 9 -67.87 4.32 4.96
C VAL A 9 -67.79 5.59 4.08
N THR A 10 -66.67 5.76 3.35
CA THR A 10 -66.67 5.88 1.86
C THR A 10 -65.27 5.78 1.22
N ARG A 11 -65.21 5.21 0.00
CA ARG A 11 -64.02 5.17 -0.89
C ARG A 11 -64.21 6.14 -2.07
N ARG A 12 -63.14 6.84 -2.48
CA ARG A 12 -62.76 7.13 -3.89
C ARG A 12 -61.22 7.25 -3.93
N GLY A 13 -60.47 6.67 -4.86
CA GLY A 13 -60.84 5.89 -6.05
C GLY A 13 -60.86 6.73 -7.31
N LEU A 14 -59.70 6.92 -7.95
CA LEU A 14 -59.54 7.64 -9.21
C LEU A 14 -58.34 7.08 -10.00
N THR A 15 -58.63 6.31 -11.05
CA THR A 15 -57.68 5.83 -12.05
C THR A 15 -57.99 6.50 -13.40
N TRP A 16 -56.98 7.07 -14.05
CA TRP A 16 -57.01 7.42 -15.48
C TRP A 16 -55.72 6.89 -16.10
N ILE A 17 -55.80 5.75 -16.79
CA ILE A 17 -56.01 5.63 -18.26
C ILE A 17 -54.74 5.95 -19.05
N VAL A 18 -54.28 4.93 -19.78
CA VAL A 18 -53.20 5.00 -20.78
C VAL A 18 -53.80 5.41 -22.11
N LEU A 19 -53.15 6.34 -22.82
CA LEU A 19 -53.28 6.56 -24.26
C LEU A 19 -51.88 6.54 -24.86
N GLY A 20 -51.72 5.99 -26.07
CA GLY A 20 -50.40 5.71 -26.63
C GLY A 20 -50.26 6.03 -28.11
N ALA A 21 -49.05 6.48 -28.45
CA ALA A 21 -48.43 6.46 -29.78
C ALA A 21 -49.07 7.34 -30.89
N PRO A 22 -48.42 7.51 -32.06
CA PRO A 22 -46.99 7.38 -32.37
C PRO A 22 -46.38 8.65 -33.01
N ARG A 23 -45.04 8.82 -32.92
CA ARG A 23 -44.26 9.38 -34.05
C ARG A 23 -42.91 8.67 -34.23
N ARG A 24 -42.77 8.12 -35.44
CA ARG A 24 -41.54 7.82 -36.19
C ARG A 24 -40.84 9.13 -36.60
N GLU A 25 -39.59 9.22 -37.05
CA GLU A 25 -38.41 8.33 -37.14
C GLU A 25 -37.16 9.29 -37.11
N PHE A 26 -35.88 9.01 -37.40
CA PHE A 26 -35.17 8.00 -38.21
C PHE A 26 -33.69 7.89 -37.71
N TRP A 27 -32.75 7.64 -38.63
CA TRP A 27 -31.27 7.77 -38.51
C TRP A 27 -30.49 6.84 -37.57
N SER A 28 -30.25 5.65 -38.14
CA SER A 28 -28.95 4.93 -38.15
C SER A 28 -28.17 4.81 -36.83
N GLN A 29 -28.15 3.64 -36.19
CA GLN A 29 -27.29 2.52 -36.60
C GLN A 29 -25.81 2.87 -36.84
N PHE A 30 -24.96 2.49 -35.88
CA PHE A 30 -23.79 1.67 -36.21
C PHE A 30 -23.76 0.47 -35.27
N ARG A 31 -23.70 -0.74 -35.83
CA ARG A 31 -23.80 -2.01 -35.11
C ARG A 31 -22.42 -2.66 -35.12
N LYS A 32 -21.87 -2.99 -33.95
CA LYS A 32 -20.78 -3.98 -33.80
C LYS A 32 -21.16 -4.95 -32.69
N GLU A 33 -20.81 -6.21 -32.90
CA GLU A 33 -21.42 -7.33 -32.20
C GLU A 33 -20.75 -7.64 -30.84
N LYS A 34 -21.51 -8.27 -29.95
CA LYS A 34 -21.03 -8.83 -28.68
C LYS A 34 -21.50 -10.28 -28.55
N GLN A 35 -20.57 -11.21 -28.55
CA GLN A 35 -20.68 -12.57 -28.00
C GLN A 35 -19.27 -13.03 -27.56
N PRO A 36 -19.15 -13.98 -26.62
CA PRO A 36 -19.69 -13.88 -25.27
C PRO A 36 -18.58 -14.08 -24.22
N VAL A 37 -18.90 -13.85 -22.94
CA VAL A 37 -17.99 -14.17 -21.82
C VAL A 37 -18.14 -15.65 -21.46
N VAL A 38 -17.02 -16.34 -21.23
CA VAL A 38 -16.95 -17.67 -20.58
C VAL A 38 -16.08 -17.52 -19.33
N ALA A 39 -16.43 -18.22 -18.26
CA ALA A 39 -15.86 -18.00 -16.92
C ALA A 39 -14.49 -18.67 -16.71
N GLU A 40 -13.65 -18.05 -15.89
CA GLU A 40 -12.53 -18.71 -15.20
C GLU A 40 -13.01 -19.22 -13.84
N THR A 41 -12.68 -20.48 -13.51
CA THR A 41 -12.92 -21.08 -12.19
C THR A 41 -11.67 -20.96 -11.31
N VAL A 42 -11.89 -20.76 -10.01
CA VAL A 42 -10.85 -20.61 -8.98
C VAL A 42 -10.58 -21.96 -8.31
N GLU A 43 -9.31 -22.30 -8.02
CA GLU A 43 -8.99 -23.12 -6.83
C GLU A 43 -7.53 -23.01 -6.35
N GLU A 44 -7.34 -23.30 -5.05
CA GLU A 44 -6.10 -23.22 -4.26
C GLU A 44 -6.09 -24.33 -3.19
N VAL A 45 -4.96 -24.93 -2.77
CA VAL A 45 -3.57 -24.89 -3.28
C VAL A 45 -2.84 -26.16 -2.82
N LYS A 46 -1.68 -26.51 -3.40
CA LYS A 46 -0.72 -27.45 -2.80
C LYS A 46 0.70 -26.87 -2.75
N LYS A 47 1.48 -27.34 -1.77
CA LYS A 47 2.71 -26.71 -1.25
C LYS A 47 4.00 -27.36 -1.78
N GLU A 48 5.09 -26.61 -1.58
CA GLU A 48 6.51 -27.04 -1.62
C GLU A 48 7.07 -27.42 -3.02
N PRO A 49 8.40 -27.44 -3.21
CA PRO A 49 9.51 -26.92 -2.40
C PRO A 49 10.29 -25.77 -3.12
N ILE A 50 11.45 -25.35 -2.59
CA ILE A 50 12.31 -24.32 -3.19
C ILE A 50 13.20 -24.93 -4.29
N LEU A 51 13.27 -24.27 -5.45
CA LEU A 51 14.09 -24.67 -6.61
C LEU A 51 15.10 -23.55 -6.95
N VAL A 52 16.40 -23.87 -7.00
CA VAL A 52 17.50 -22.90 -7.18
C VAL A 52 18.24 -23.17 -8.49
N CYS A 53 17.92 -22.43 -9.55
CA CYS A 53 18.59 -22.59 -10.85
C CYS A 53 20.08 -22.16 -10.80
N PRO A 54 21.00 -22.92 -11.43
CA PRO A 54 22.38 -22.47 -11.66
C PRO A 54 22.45 -21.24 -12.58
N PRO A 55 23.52 -20.42 -12.49
CA PRO A 55 23.70 -19.24 -13.33
C PRO A 55 24.09 -19.59 -14.77
N LEU A 56 23.51 -18.87 -15.74
CA LEU A 56 23.82 -19.02 -17.16
C LEU A 56 25.27 -18.58 -17.48
N ARG A 57 26.11 -19.51 -17.92
CA ARG A 57 27.38 -19.23 -18.60
C ARG A 57 27.22 -19.37 -20.11
N SER A 58 27.17 -18.27 -20.84
CA SER A 58 27.17 -18.27 -22.30
C SER A 58 28.60 -18.37 -22.85
N GLN A 59 29.15 -19.58 -22.86
CA GLN A 59 30.22 -19.95 -23.80
C GLN A 59 29.60 -20.70 -24.99
N THR A 60 30.29 -20.69 -26.14
CA THR A 60 29.89 -21.46 -27.32
C THR A 60 29.96 -22.95 -26.98
N TYR A 61 28.80 -23.58 -26.81
CA TYR A 61 28.73 -24.98 -26.41
C TYR A 61 29.10 -25.91 -27.58
N ILE A 62 30.00 -26.85 -27.31
CA ILE A 62 30.39 -27.94 -28.20
C ILE A 62 30.06 -29.24 -27.46
N PRO A 63 29.19 -30.11 -28.01
CA PRO A 63 28.85 -31.36 -27.34
C PRO A 63 30.04 -32.34 -27.30
N PRO A 64 30.24 -33.06 -26.18
CA PRO A 64 31.25 -34.11 -26.12
C PRO A 64 30.78 -35.36 -26.86
N GLU A 65 31.73 -36.16 -27.37
CA GLU A 65 31.43 -37.36 -28.18
C GLU A 65 30.68 -38.45 -27.39
N ASP A 66 30.83 -38.47 -26.06
CA ASP A 66 30.18 -39.40 -25.13
C ASP A 66 28.82 -38.89 -24.56
N LEU A 67 28.32 -37.76 -25.07
CA LEU A 67 27.07 -37.10 -24.63
C LEU A 67 25.90 -38.06 -24.41
N GLN A 68 25.71 -39.02 -25.33
CA GLN A 68 24.60 -39.98 -25.24
C GLN A 68 24.72 -40.89 -24.01
N SER A 69 25.94 -41.33 -23.67
CA SER A 69 26.22 -42.17 -22.50
C SER A 69 26.18 -41.39 -21.20
N ARG A 70 26.61 -40.12 -21.19
CA ARG A 70 26.46 -39.22 -20.03
C ARG A 70 24.99 -39.02 -19.66
N LEU A 71 24.17 -38.64 -20.64
CA LEU A 71 22.73 -38.46 -20.44
C LEU A 71 22.07 -39.75 -19.92
N GLU A 72 22.47 -40.92 -20.43
CA GLU A 72 21.98 -42.21 -19.94
C GLU A 72 22.37 -42.50 -18.48
N SER A 73 23.59 -42.14 -18.04
CA SER A 73 24.00 -42.26 -16.63
C SER A 73 23.16 -41.37 -15.71
N HIS A 74 23.05 -40.08 -16.03
CA HIS A 74 22.25 -39.13 -15.23
C HIS A 74 20.77 -39.52 -15.16
N VAL A 75 20.21 -40.15 -16.21
CA VAL A 75 18.85 -40.70 -16.17
C VAL A 75 18.75 -41.86 -15.18
N LYS A 76 19.69 -42.81 -15.22
CA LYS A 76 19.70 -43.96 -14.29
C LYS A 76 19.94 -43.54 -12.82
N GLU A 77 20.73 -42.50 -12.60
CA GLU A 77 20.99 -41.94 -11.26
C GLU A 77 19.77 -41.20 -10.67
N VAL A 78 19.00 -40.47 -11.48
CA VAL A 78 17.86 -39.67 -11.01
C VAL A 78 16.55 -40.45 -11.00
N PHE A 79 16.34 -41.38 -11.94
CA PHE A 79 15.09 -42.15 -12.10
C PHE A 79 15.21 -43.61 -11.61
N GLY A 80 16.38 -44.02 -11.12
CA GLY A 80 16.63 -45.32 -10.50
C GLY A 80 16.72 -46.49 -11.49
N SER A 81 16.69 -47.72 -10.98
CA SER A 81 16.82 -48.94 -11.79
C SER A 81 15.53 -49.36 -12.51
N SER A 82 14.42 -48.65 -12.30
CA SER A 82 13.11 -48.87 -12.98
C SER A 82 13.01 -48.18 -14.35
N VAL A 83 14.14 -48.01 -15.03
CA VAL A 83 14.26 -47.40 -16.36
C VAL A 83 13.78 -48.39 -17.44
N PRO A 84 12.90 -48.00 -18.39
CA PRO A 84 12.55 -48.85 -19.53
C PRO A 84 13.78 -49.20 -20.38
N CYS A 85 13.70 -50.28 -21.18
CA CYS A 85 14.80 -50.74 -22.04
C CYS A 85 15.34 -49.68 -23.03
N SER A 86 14.60 -48.58 -23.26
CA SER A 86 15.08 -47.33 -23.83
C SER A 86 14.99 -46.22 -22.79
N TRP A 87 16.13 -45.71 -22.30
CA TRP A 87 16.16 -44.54 -21.42
C TRP A 87 15.64 -43.25 -22.10
N GLN A 88 15.64 -43.23 -23.44
CA GLN A 88 15.15 -42.11 -24.25
C GLN A 88 13.62 -41.96 -24.21
N ASP A 89 12.92 -42.93 -23.60
CA ASP A 89 11.46 -43.01 -23.52
C ASP A 89 10.89 -42.48 -22.18
N ILE A 90 11.74 -42.01 -21.26
CA ILE A 90 11.32 -41.58 -19.92
C ILE A 90 10.53 -40.26 -19.96
N SER A 91 9.45 -40.22 -19.17
CA SER A 91 8.66 -39.01 -18.94
C SER A 91 9.34 -38.11 -17.90
N LEU A 92 9.25 -36.80 -18.13
CA LEU A 92 9.73 -35.75 -17.25
C LEU A 92 8.56 -34.89 -16.74
N GLU A 93 7.42 -35.53 -16.45
CA GLU A 93 6.24 -34.89 -15.84
C GLU A 93 6.48 -34.51 -14.37
N ASP A 94 7.25 -35.30 -13.62
CA ASP A 94 7.67 -34.94 -12.27
C ASP A 94 8.65 -33.75 -12.29
N VAL A 95 8.25 -32.65 -11.69
CA VAL A 95 8.99 -31.37 -11.69
C VAL A 95 10.31 -31.48 -10.92
N HIS A 96 10.39 -32.30 -9.88
CA HIS A 96 11.57 -32.43 -9.03
C HIS A 96 12.62 -33.36 -9.64
N LEU A 97 12.20 -34.48 -10.23
CA LEU A 97 13.09 -35.35 -11.00
C LEU A 97 13.56 -34.65 -12.29
N LYS A 98 12.67 -33.97 -13.02
CA LYS A 98 13.03 -33.13 -14.18
C LYS A 98 14.07 -32.06 -13.81
N PHE A 99 13.86 -31.34 -12.70
CA PHE A 99 14.81 -30.33 -12.25
C PHE A 99 16.15 -30.94 -11.82
N SER A 100 16.12 -32.01 -11.03
CA SER A 100 17.33 -32.70 -10.53
C SER A 100 18.18 -33.25 -11.68
N PHE A 101 17.54 -33.80 -12.71
CA PHE A 101 18.20 -34.24 -13.94
C PHE A 101 18.80 -33.07 -14.71
N LEU A 102 18.03 -32.02 -14.99
CA LEU A 102 18.52 -30.86 -15.74
C LEU A 102 19.64 -30.09 -15.01
N ALA A 103 19.61 -30.05 -13.67
CA ALA A 103 20.68 -29.46 -12.87
C ALA A 103 21.99 -30.26 -13.00
N ARG A 104 21.95 -31.60 -12.86
CA ARG A 104 23.13 -32.47 -13.03
C ARG A 104 23.71 -32.40 -14.43
N VAL A 105 22.86 -32.45 -15.45
CA VAL A 105 23.28 -32.38 -16.86
C VAL A 105 23.88 -30.99 -17.19
N ALA A 106 23.36 -29.91 -16.60
CA ALA A 106 23.93 -28.58 -16.76
C ALA A 106 25.27 -28.38 -16.04
N ASP A 107 25.53 -29.14 -14.97
CA ASP A 107 26.80 -29.13 -14.22
C ASP A 107 27.89 -29.92 -14.96
N ASP A 108 27.59 -31.16 -15.38
CA ASP A 108 28.47 -32.06 -16.15
C ASP A 108 28.82 -31.51 -17.55
N LEU A 109 27.83 -31.01 -18.29
CA LEU A 109 28.05 -30.44 -19.64
C LEU A 109 28.39 -28.95 -19.62
N GLY A 110 28.43 -28.31 -18.44
CA GLY A 110 28.70 -26.87 -18.27
C GLY A 110 27.69 -25.94 -18.96
N HIS A 111 26.56 -26.45 -19.46
CA HIS A 111 25.61 -25.73 -20.31
C HIS A 111 24.15 -26.01 -19.92
N ALA A 112 23.43 -24.98 -19.51
CA ALA A 112 22.04 -25.10 -19.05
C ALA A 112 21.01 -24.86 -20.17
N VAL A 113 19.96 -25.68 -20.19
CA VAL A 113 18.79 -25.48 -21.08
C VAL A 113 18.07 -24.18 -20.68
N PRO A 114 17.95 -23.16 -21.55
CA PRO A 114 17.34 -21.88 -21.18
C PRO A 114 15.85 -22.00 -20.83
N ASN A 115 15.39 -21.24 -19.84
CA ASN A 115 13.97 -21.17 -19.43
C ASN A 115 13.02 -20.88 -20.60
N SER A 116 13.48 -20.13 -21.61
CA SER A 116 12.73 -19.83 -22.84
C SER A 116 12.49 -21.05 -23.74
N ARG A 117 13.26 -22.14 -23.63
CA ARG A 117 13.05 -23.41 -24.35
C ARG A 117 12.47 -24.52 -23.48
N LEU A 118 12.58 -24.43 -22.15
CA LEU A 118 12.02 -25.40 -21.19
C LEU A 118 10.52 -25.70 -21.38
N HIS A 119 9.74 -24.74 -21.88
CA HIS A 119 8.31 -24.93 -22.22
C HIS A 119 8.07 -25.91 -23.39
N GLN A 120 9.05 -26.08 -24.29
CA GLN A 120 8.98 -27.02 -25.41
C GLN A 120 9.02 -28.48 -24.93
N MET A 121 9.54 -28.70 -23.71
CA MET A 121 9.60 -29.98 -23.02
C MET A 121 8.33 -30.28 -22.18
N CYS A 122 7.24 -29.55 -22.41
CA CYS A 122 5.98 -29.63 -21.65
C CYS A 122 4.73 -29.65 -22.56
N ARG A 123 4.88 -29.89 -23.88
CA ARG A 123 3.75 -30.05 -24.81
C ARG A 123 3.74 -31.46 -25.42
N GLN A 124 2.52 -31.89 -25.78
CA GLN A 124 2.10 -33.29 -25.91
C GLN A 124 2.99 -34.19 -26.80
N ASN A 125 3.09 -35.46 -26.41
CA ASN A 125 3.53 -36.62 -27.20
C ASN A 125 4.95 -36.60 -27.81
N TYR A 126 5.89 -35.87 -27.24
CA TYR A 126 7.33 -36.05 -27.53
C TYR A 126 8.08 -36.59 -26.31
N LYS A 127 8.71 -37.76 -26.47
CA LYS A 127 9.53 -38.45 -25.45
C LYS A 127 10.65 -37.53 -24.96
N ALA A 128 10.62 -37.17 -23.68
CA ALA A 128 11.30 -35.96 -23.20
C ALA A 128 12.83 -36.08 -23.17
N SER A 129 13.40 -37.24 -22.83
CA SER A 129 14.85 -37.47 -22.91
C SER A 129 15.39 -37.43 -24.36
N SER A 130 14.61 -37.86 -25.36
CA SER A 130 15.00 -37.70 -26.78
C SER A 130 15.07 -36.24 -27.26
N LEU A 131 14.28 -35.34 -26.64
CA LEU A 131 14.35 -33.90 -26.90
C LEU A 131 15.60 -33.26 -26.28
N ILE A 132 16.07 -33.76 -25.14
CA ILE A 132 17.28 -33.28 -24.46
C ILE A 132 18.54 -33.68 -25.24
N LEU A 133 18.61 -34.92 -25.73
CA LEU A 133 19.68 -35.36 -26.63
C LEU A 133 19.74 -34.47 -27.88
N LYS A 134 18.58 -34.17 -28.51
CA LYS A 134 18.50 -33.24 -29.66
C LYS A 134 18.90 -31.80 -29.31
N PHE A 135 18.55 -31.30 -28.13
CA PHE A 135 18.96 -29.96 -27.69
C PHE A 135 20.48 -29.83 -27.59
N PHE A 136 21.15 -30.81 -26.98
CA PHE A 136 22.61 -30.80 -26.88
C PHE A 136 23.31 -31.21 -28.19
N GLN A 137 22.63 -31.83 -29.16
CA GLN A 137 23.18 -32.08 -30.50
C GLN A 137 23.06 -30.87 -31.45
N GLN A 138 22.01 -30.04 -31.35
CA GLN A 138 21.74 -28.96 -32.31
C GLN A 138 22.35 -27.60 -31.92
N LEU A 139 23.66 -27.45 -32.16
CA LEU A 139 24.32 -26.12 -32.17
C LEU A 139 25.35 -25.91 -33.30
N GLU A 140 25.15 -26.55 -34.45
CA GLU A 140 25.91 -26.20 -35.66
C GLU A 140 25.38 -24.92 -36.34
N GLN A 141 26.33 -24.10 -36.82
CA GLN A 141 26.18 -22.96 -37.73
C GLN A 141 25.32 -21.76 -37.26
N ARG A 142 25.99 -20.65 -36.93
CA ARG A 142 25.99 -19.47 -37.83
C ARG A 142 27.04 -18.40 -37.52
N ASN A 143 27.39 -17.68 -38.57
CA ASN A 143 28.08 -16.38 -38.62
C ASN A 143 29.50 -16.32 -38.05
N SER A 144 30.42 -16.86 -38.85
CA SER A 144 31.74 -16.26 -39.02
C SER A 144 31.65 -14.78 -39.43
N TYR A 145 32.50 -13.95 -38.85
CA TYR A 145 32.92 -12.66 -39.42
C TYR A 145 34.44 -12.60 -39.34
N ALA A 146 35.09 -12.51 -40.51
CA ALA A 146 36.54 -12.42 -40.60
C ALA A 146 36.98 -10.95 -40.76
N VAL A 147 38.02 -10.56 -40.01
CA VAL A 147 38.82 -9.34 -40.23
C VAL A 147 40.29 -9.77 -40.09
N PRO A 148 41.24 -9.31 -40.94
CA PRO A 148 42.47 -10.08 -41.19
C PRO A 148 43.60 -9.85 -40.18
N ASP A 149 44.50 -10.84 -40.08
CA ASP A 149 45.80 -10.72 -39.44
C ASP A 149 46.73 -9.73 -40.16
N HIS A 150 47.50 -8.95 -39.39
CA HIS A 150 48.84 -8.52 -39.77
C HIS A 150 49.71 -8.27 -38.52
N PRO A 151 51.06 -8.29 -38.64
CA PRO A 151 51.83 -9.17 -37.76
C PRO A 151 52.43 -8.54 -36.50
N SER A 152 53.02 -9.43 -35.70
CA SER A 152 53.66 -9.20 -34.41
C SER A 152 54.75 -8.12 -34.40
N SER A 153 54.84 -7.40 -33.27
CA SER A 153 56.10 -6.83 -32.81
C SER A 153 56.26 -7.03 -31.29
N ASN A 154 57.43 -7.51 -30.87
CA ASN A 154 57.74 -7.71 -29.45
C ASN A 154 58.06 -6.38 -28.77
N ARG A 155 57.36 -6.06 -27.67
CA ARG A 155 57.88 -5.12 -26.67
C ARG A 155 57.31 -5.36 -25.27
N ALA A 156 58.06 -6.09 -24.46
CA ALA A 156 57.89 -6.02 -23.01
C ALA A 156 58.21 -4.59 -22.53
N ARG A 157 57.34 -4.00 -21.71
CA ARG A 157 57.67 -2.81 -20.92
C ARG A 157 56.75 -2.69 -19.71
N ASN A 158 57.36 -2.43 -18.55
CA ASN A 158 56.69 -2.27 -17.27
C ASN A 158 55.61 -1.18 -17.32
N THR A 159 54.42 -1.47 -16.80
CA THR A 159 53.49 -0.46 -16.30
C THR A 159 53.44 -0.52 -14.78
N SER A 160 53.75 0.62 -14.16
CA SER A 160 53.78 0.82 -12.71
C SER A 160 52.49 0.32 -12.04
N ARG A 161 52.61 -0.18 -10.80
CA ARG A 161 51.46 -0.23 -9.88
C ARG A 161 50.98 1.21 -9.67
N SER A 162 49.93 1.60 -10.40
CA SER A 162 49.22 2.83 -10.09
C SER A 162 48.73 2.74 -8.64
N LEU A 163 49.17 3.69 -7.81
CA LEU A 163 48.58 3.90 -6.50
C LEU A 163 47.17 4.44 -6.73
N CYS A 164 46.20 3.52 -6.85
CA CYS A 164 44.79 3.85 -6.75
C CYS A 164 44.60 4.61 -5.43
N ARG A 165 44.44 5.93 -5.52
CA ARG A 165 43.93 6.73 -4.41
C ARG A 165 42.62 6.07 -4.00
N LEU A 166 42.56 5.55 -2.78
CA LEU A 166 41.34 5.03 -2.21
C LEU A 166 40.36 6.20 -2.10
N THR A 167 39.50 6.34 -3.11
CA THR A 167 38.39 7.27 -3.11
C THR A 167 37.48 6.84 -1.97
N MET A 168 37.55 7.58 -0.86
CA MET A 168 36.66 7.40 0.29
C MET A 168 35.23 7.45 -0.23
N SER A 169 34.54 6.32 -0.15
CA SER A 169 33.18 6.23 -0.67
C SER A 169 32.27 7.09 0.20
N GLN A 170 31.46 7.94 -0.43
CA GLN A 170 30.55 8.83 0.27
C GLN A 170 29.12 8.34 0.06
N LEU A 171 28.32 8.39 1.12
CA LEU A 171 26.87 8.22 1.07
C LEU A 171 26.26 9.55 1.49
N THR A 172 25.36 10.09 0.68
CA THR A 172 24.78 11.41 0.86
C THR A 172 23.27 11.34 0.75
N ALA A 173 22.58 12.17 1.51
CA ALA A 173 21.13 12.28 1.51
C ALA A 173 20.77 13.78 1.55
N THR A 174 20.12 14.27 0.49
CA THR A 174 19.89 15.70 0.28
C THR A 174 18.38 16.01 0.20
N PRO A 175 17.82 16.82 1.10
CA PRO A 175 18.44 17.33 2.34
C PRO A 175 18.58 16.22 3.40
N ALA A 176 19.57 16.35 4.30
CA ALA A 176 19.79 15.40 5.40
C ALA A 176 18.77 15.55 6.54
N SER A 177 17.96 16.61 6.51
CA SER A 177 16.87 16.88 7.43
C SER A 177 15.69 17.44 6.65
N ALA A 178 14.52 16.83 6.79
CA ALA A 178 13.30 17.14 6.04
C ALA A 178 12.06 16.75 6.84
N LEU A 179 10.87 17.20 6.41
CA LEU A 179 9.63 16.65 6.93
C LEU A 179 9.43 15.19 6.50
N ALA A 180 8.69 14.44 7.31
CA ALA A 180 8.43 13.02 7.10
C ALA A 180 7.67 12.73 5.80
N ASP A 181 6.90 13.70 5.28
CA ASP A 181 6.18 13.65 4.00
C ASP A 181 6.98 14.19 2.79
N GLU A 182 8.26 14.57 2.95
CA GLU A 182 9.08 15.17 1.88
C GLU A 182 10.11 14.20 1.29
N PRO A 183 10.37 14.23 -0.03
CA PRO A 183 11.36 13.36 -0.65
C PRO A 183 12.80 13.78 -0.29
N VAL A 184 13.69 12.80 -0.20
CA VAL A 184 15.14 12.97 0.02
C VAL A 184 15.89 12.31 -1.13
N HIS A 185 16.86 13.00 -1.71
CA HIS A 185 17.70 12.48 -2.78
C HIS A 185 18.92 11.78 -2.19
N ILE A 186 18.95 10.44 -2.27
CA ILE A 186 20.09 9.63 -1.83
C ILE A 186 21.02 9.36 -3.02
N ARG A 187 22.31 9.62 -2.85
CA ARG A 187 23.39 9.26 -3.79
C ARG A 187 24.59 8.68 -3.04
N ALA A 188 25.30 7.75 -3.66
CA ALA A 188 26.63 7.34 -3.24
C ALA A 188 27.65 7.51 -4.37
N THR A 189 28.90 7.80 -4.02
CA THR A 189 30.00 8.08 -4.95
C THR A 189 31.31 7.47 -4.44
N GLY A 190 32.31 7.33 -5.31
CA GLY A 190 33.60 6.74 -4.94
C GLY A 190 33.53 5.23 -4.70
N LEU A 191 32.56 4.54 -5.33
CA LEU A 191 32.54 3.08 -5.41
C LEU A 191 33.44 2.61 -6.56
N PRO A 192 34.09 1.44 -6.48
CA PRO A 192 34.57 0.72 -7.64
C PRO A 192 33.51 0.63 -8.77
N PRO A 193 33.87 0.89 -10.05
CA PRO A 193 32.96 0.81 -11.18
C PRO A 193 32.22 -0.53 -11.25
N LEU A 194 30.92 -0.46 -11.58
CA LEU A 194 30.05 -1.63 -11.77
C LEU A 194 29.93 -2.58 -10.56
N GLN A 195 30.35 -2.16 -9.35
CA GLN A 195 30.26 -2.95 -8.11
C GLN A 195 28.81 -3.17 -7.66
N MET A 196 28.53 -4.38 -7.16
CA MET A 196 27.30 -4.70 -6.43
C MET A 196 27.42 -4.24 -4.98
N VAL A 197 26.43 -3.49 -4.49
CA VAL A 197 26.40 -2.93 -3.12
C VAL A 197 25.04 -3.17 -2.47
N THR A 198 25.02 -3.26 -1.14
CA THR A 198 23.78 -3.29 -0.36
C THR A 198 23.58 -1.96 0.35
N LEU A 199 22.43 -1.31 0.12
CA LEU A 199 21.98 -0.20 0.95
C LEU A 199 21.00 -0.74 2.01
N VAL A 200 21.30 -0.50 3.27
CA VAL A 200 20.40 -0.75 4.40
C VAL A 200 19.92 0.60 4.93
N ALA A 201 18.63 0.73 5.21
CA ALA A 201 18.10 1.79 6.06
C ALA A 201 17.58 1.19 7.37
N SER A 202 17.72 1.93 8.46
CA SER A 202 17.26 1.50 9.78
C SER A 202 16.77 2.69 10.61
N LEU A 203 15.74 2.49 11.43
CA LEU A 203 15.47 3.36 12.58
C LEU A 203 15.06 2.54 13.80
N LYS A 204 15.10 3.19 14.97
CA LYS A 204 14.36 2.73 16.15
C LYS A 204 13.17 3.64 16.39
N ASP A 205 12.03 3.07 16.75
CA ASP A 205 10.87 3.84 17.20
C ASP A 205 11.07 4.40 18.62
N GLU A 206 10.10 5.19 19.10
CA GLU A 206 10.11 5.82 20.43
C GLU A 206 10.03 4.80 21.60
N LYS A 207 9.93 3.51 21.29
CA LYS A 207 9.93 2.38 22.24
C LYS A 207 11.15 1.46 22.03
N GLY A 208 12.10 1.85 21.17
CA GLY A 208 13.31 1.10 20.86
C GLY A 208 13.12 -0.08 19.90
N ASN A 209 11.92 -0.29 19.32
CA ASN A 209 11.72 -1.33 18.30
C ASN A 209 12.49 -0.96 17.03
N LEU A 210 13.29 -1.89 16.53
CA LEU A 210 14.03 -1.74 15.28
C LEU A 210 13.11 -1.94 14.07
N PHE A 211 13.22 -1.04 13.10
CA PHE A 211 12.66 -1.18 11.75
C PHE A 211 13.79 -1.04 10.73
N GLN A 212 13.80 -1.90 9.71
CA GLN A 212 14.85 -1.95 8.68
C GLN A 212 14.30 -2.18 7.28
N SER A 213 15.06 -1.76 6.28
CA SER A 213 14.88 -2.13 4.89
C SER A 213 16.23 -2.30 4.19
N ARG A 214 16.25 -3.14 3.17
CA ARG A 214 17.46 -3.56 2.46
C ARG A 214 17.19 -3.59 0.96
N ALA A 215 18.10 -3.02 0.17
CA ALA A 215 18.06 -3.11 -1.28
C ALA A 215 19.44 -3.27 -1.89
N PHE A 216 19.52 -4.07 -2.95
CA PHE A 216 20.74 -4.34 -3.70
C PHE A 216 20.80 -3.45 -4.93
N TYR A 217 21.97 -2.85 -5.17
CA TYR A 217 22.20 -1.94 -6.28
C TYR A 217 23.50 -2.30 -6.99
N ARG A 218 23.68 -1.76 -8.20
CA ARG A 218 24.94 -1.78 -8.93
C ARG A 218 25.39 -0.34 -9.21
N ALA A 219 26.64 -0.02 -8.90
CA ALA A 219 27.23 1.26 -9.28
C ALA A 219 27.33 1.37 -10.82
N ASN A 220 27.35 2.59 -11.36
CA ASN A 220 27.64 2.82 -12.77
C ASN A 220 29.15 2.71 -13.07
N GLU A 221 29.54 2.97 -14.31
CA GLU A 221 30.95 2.95 -14.75
C GLU A 221 31.82 4.04 -14.10
N ALA A 222 31.20 5.13 -13.64
CA ALA A 222 31.87 6.23 -12.93
C ALA A 222 32.02 5.97 -11.41
N GLY A 223 31.52 4.83 -10.89
CA GLY A 223 31.57 4.54 -9.46
C GLY A 223 30.51 5.27 -8.63
N GLU A 224 29.39 5.64 -9.26
CA GLU A 224 28.26 6.31 -8.61
C GLU A 224 27.00 5.44 -8.54
N LEU A 225 26.13 5.78 -7.58
CA LEU A 225 24.79 5.25 -7.37
C LEU A 225 23.85 6.44 -7.12
N ASP A 226 22.77 6.56 -7.90
CA ASP A 226 21.74 7.59 -7.72
C ASP A 226 20.37 6.92 -7.64
N LEU A 227 19.70 6.98 -6.49
CA LEU A 227 18.41 6.31 -6.28
C LEU A 227 17.25 6.92 -7.09
N LYS A 228 17.44 8.05 -7.78
CA LYS A 228 16.51 8.58 -8.80
C LYS A 228 16.60 7.89 -10.16
N GLN A 229 17.67 7.14 -10.42
CA GLN A 229 18.02 6.64 -11.75
C GLN A 229 18.40 5.15 -11.74
N THR A 230 19.19 4.73 -10.76
CA THR A 230 19.62 3.34 -10.59
C THR A 230 18.48 2.50 -9.98
N PRO A 231 18.01 1.43 -10.65
CA PRO A 231 17.01 0.54 -10.07
C PRO A 231 17.62 -0.31 -8.94
N ALA A 232 16.81 -0.59 -7.91
CA ALA A 232 17.09 -1.69 -7.01
C ALA A 232 16.95 -3.02 -7.78
N LEU A 233 17.88 -3.94 -7.55
CA LEU A 233 18.00 -5.23 -8.23
C LEU A 233 17.46 -6.41 -7.40
N GLY A 234 17.07 -6.15 -6.14
CA GLY A 234 16.57 -7.13 -5.18
C GLY A 234 16.58 -6.58 -3.76
N GLY A 235 16.05 -7.36 -2.82
CA GLY A 235 15.83 -6.96 -1.43
C GLY A 235 14.35 -6.72 -1.15
N ASP A 236 14.03 -5.75 -0.31
CA ASP A 236 12.64 -5.42 0.07
C ASP A 236 11.83 -4.74 -1.04
N TYR A 237 12.49 -4.30 -2.12
CA TYR A 237 11.89 -3.74 -3.33
C TYR A 237 12.83 -3.88 -4.54
N VAL A 238 12.26 -3.74 -5.74
CA VAL A 238 12.96 -3.84 -7.04
C VAL A 238 12.49 -2.69 -7.94
N GLY A 239 13.37 -2.16 -8.78
CA GLY A 239 13.07 -1.02 -9.68
C GLY A 239 13.49 0.34 -9.11
N VAL A 240 13.18 1.41 -9.86
CA VAL A 240 13.60 2.78 -9.52
C VAL A 240 12.64 3.38 -8.47
N HIS A 241 12.99 3.22 -7.20
CA HIS A 241 12.22 3.74 -6.07
C HIS A 241 13.08 4.67 -5.20
N PRO A 242 13.05 6.00 -5.43
CA PRO A 242 13.97 6.94 -4.77
C PRO A 242 13.79 7.00 -3.25
N MET A 243 12.55 6.86 -2.79
CA MET A 243 12.17 6.79 -1.37
C MET A 243 11.99 5.35 -0.87
N GLY A 244 12.41 4.35 -1.65
CA GLY A 244 12.41 2.94 -1.28
C GLY A 244 12.92 2.66 0.14
N PRO A 245 14.08 3.21 0.55
CA PRO A 245 14.65 2.98 1.89
C PRO A 245 13.77 3.47 3.06
N PHE A 246 12.71 4.24 2.81
CA PHE A 246 11.80 4.74 3.83
C PHE A 246 10.47 3.96 3.86
N TRP A 247 9.79 3.81 2.72
CA TRP A 247 8.46 3.17 2.72
C TRP A 247 8.51 1.63 2.84
N SER A 248 9.66 1.00 2.58
CA SER A 248 9.82 -0.45 2.73
C SER A 248 10.33 -0.89 4.12
N LEU A 249 10.46 0.04 5.08
CA LEU A 249 10.92 -0.25 6.44
C LEU A 249 9.97 -1.22 7.18
N LYS A 250 10.42 -2.44 7.41
CA LYS A 250 9.70 -3.50 8.12
C LYS A 250 10.20 -3.59 9.58
N PRO A 251 9.34 -3.91 10.56
CA PRO A 251 9.79 -4.12 11.93
C PRO A 251 10.56 -5.44 12.05
N ASP A 252 11.64 -5.44 12.82
CA ASP A 252 12.38 -6.62 13.28
C ASP A 252 11.45 -7.64 13.98
N LYS A 253 10.52 -7.12 14.79
CA LYS A 253 9.50 -7.91 15.48
C LYS A 253 8.16 -7.74 14.77
N GLY A 254 7.63 -8.85 14.24
CA GLY A 254 6.38 -8.86 13.48
C GLY A 254 5.19 -8.19 14.20
N PHE A 255 4.23 -7.74 13.39
CA PHE A 255 2.96 -7.12 13.85
C PHE A 255 3.09 -5.80 14.63
N ARG A 256 4.17 -5.04 14.39
CA ARG A 256 4.37 -3.67 14.88
C ARG A 256 4.08 -2.64 13.78
N ARG A 257 3.30 -1.59 14.12
CA ARG A 257 3.08 -0.40 13.29
C ARG A 257 4.05 0.70 13.73
N LEU A 258 4.75 1.32 12.80
CA LEU A 258 5.55 2.53 13.10
C LEU A 258 4.59 3.70 13.35
N LEU A 259 4.75 4.41 14.46
CA LEU A 259 3.93 5.56 14.85
C LEU A 259 4.82 6.60 15.55
N LYS A 260 4.69 7.88 15.20
CA LYS A 260 5.27 8.99 15.97
C LYS A 260 4.27 9.45 17.02
N ARG A 261 4.73 9.75 18.23
CA ARG A 261 3.95 10.36 19.33
C ARG A 261 4.54 11.69 19.77
N ASP A 262 5.86 11.82 19.80
CA ASP A 262 6.51 13.11 20.01
C ASP A 262 6.70 13.84 18.67
N VAL A 263 5.65 14.47 18.17
CA VAL A 263 5.69 15.11 16.84
C VAL A 263 6.49 16.43 16.79
N MET A 264 6.87 16.96 17.95
CA MET A 264 7.48 18.29 18.09
C MET A 264 8.97 18.27 18.44
N ASN A 265 9.42 17.43 19.37
CA ASN A 265 10.73 17.58 20.00
C ASN A 265 11.81 16.65 19.41
N SER A 266 11.42 15.65 18.61
CA SER A 266 12.35 14.70 18.00
C SER A 266 11.93 14.29 16.58
N PRO A 267 12.88 14.13 15.64
CA PRO A 267 12.62 13.46 14.37
C PRO A 267 12.63 11.94 14.56
N PHE A 268 12.21 11.20 13.52
CA PHE A 268 12.76 9.86 13.32
C PHE A 268 14.16 9.96 12.72
N TRP A 269 15.10 9.22 13.30
CA TRP A 269 16.49 9.15 12.89
C TRP A 269 16.70 7.91 12.02
N VAL A 270 16.72 8.08 10.71
CA VAL A 270 16.91 6.99 9.75
C VAL A 270 18.39 6.90 9.38
N THR A 271 19.07 5.86 9.85
CA THR A 271 20.47 5.60 9.51
C THR A 271 20.55 4.76 8.24
N LEU A 272 21.08 5.37 7.18
CA LEU A 272 21.43 4.73 5.92
C LEU A 272 22.87 4.20 6.02
N GLN A 273 23.10 2.96 5.59
CA GLN A 273 24.39 2.28 5.62
C GLN A 273 24.65 1.59 4.28
N LEU A 274 25.84 1.78 3.73
CA LEU A 274 26.25 1.22 2.44
C LEU A 274 27.33 0.16 2.65
N TYR A 275 27.04 -1.06 2.21
CA TYR A 275 27.93 -2.22 2.27
C TYR A 275 28.42 -2.59 0.87
N ASP A 276 29.67 -3.05 0.79
CA ASP A 276 30.43 -3.26 -0.44
C ASP A 276 30.18 -4.63 -1.12
N SER A 277 29.21 -5.38 -0.59
CA SER A 277 28.92 -6.77 -0.88
C SER A 277 27.40 -7.02 -0.81
N LEU A 278 26.94 -8.14 -1.38
CA LEU A 278 25.53 -8.54 -1.32
C LEU A 278 25.23 -9.20 0.03
N TYR A 279 24.68 -8.41 0.94
CA TYR A 279 24.38 -8.82 2.31
C TYR A 279 23.00 -9.52 2.38
N LEU A 280 23.00 -10.85 2.26
CA LEU A 280 21.78 -11.66 2.12
C LEU A 280 21.22 -12.25 3.43
N GLN A 281 21.97 -12.18 4.53
CA GLN A 281 21.64 -12.83 5.82
C GLN A 281 21.50 -11.78 6.94
N ASP A 282 21.18 -12.20 8.17
CA ASP A 282 21.05 -11.30 9.34
C ASP A 282 22.22 -11.46 10.36
N SER A 283 23.26 -12.21 9.97
CA SER A 283 24.54 -12.28 10.68
C SER A 283 25.26 -10.94 10.58
N ALA A 284 25.61 -10.33 11.72
CA ALA A 284 26.08 -8.93 11.79
C ALA A 284 27.10 -8.58 10.69
N PRO A 285 26.83 -7.57 9.84
CA PRO A 285 27.71 -7.24 8.72
C PRO A 285 29.03 -6.65 9.22
N GLY A 286 30.07 -6.75 8.39
CA GLY A 286 31.30 -5.97 8.58
C GLY A 286 31.01 -4.45 8.55
N GLU A 287 32.00 -3.63 8.92
CA GLU A 287 31.78 -2.19 9.05
C GLU A 287 31.23 -1.55 7.76
N PRO A 288 30.20 -0.68 7.84
CA PRO A 288 29.59 -0.05 6.67
C PRO A 288 30.58 0.90 6.00
N ARG A 289 30.85 0.66 4.72
CA ARG A 289 31.80 1.42 3.89
C ARG A 289 31.46 2.92 3.80
N ALA A 290 30.20 3.28 3.95
CA ALA A 290 29.74 4.64 4.22
C ALA A 290 28.44 4.61 5.03
N SER A 291 28.19 5.64 5.84
CA SER A 291 26.94 5.80 6.60
C SER A 291 26.46 7.26 6.57
N GLN A 292 25.14 7.47 6.53
CA GLN A 292 24.49 8.78 6.52
C GLN A 292 23.22 8.72 7.36
N VAL A 293 23.06 9.65 8.30
CA VAL A 293 21.83 9.77 9.11
C VAL A 293 20.90 10.79 8.46
N VAL A 294 19.61 10.47 8.37
CA VAL A 294 18.56 11.35 7.84
C VAL A 294 17.54 11.63 8.94
N GLN A 295 17.29 12.91 9.23
CA GLN A 295 16.24 13.34 10.13
C GLN A 295 14.91 13.47 9.38
N ARG A 296 13.87 12.81 9.90
CA ARG A 296 12.48 12.87 9.40
C ARG A 296 11.59 13.53 10.46
N TRP A 297 11.35 14.83 10.31
CA TRP A 297 10.59 15.64 11.27
C TRP A 297 9.09 15.58 11.00
N PHE A 298 8.25 15.66 12.04
CA PHE A 298 6.79 15.67 11.91
C PHE A 298 6.18 17.06 12.10
N SER A 299 7.00 18.08 12.33
CA SER A 299 6.62 19.47 12.51
C SER A 299 7.70 20.36 11.89
N SER A 300 7.33 21.51 11.34
CA SER A 300 8.27 22.47 10.74
C SER A 300 8.57 23.65 11.69
N PRO A 301 9.73 24.31 11.55
CA PRO A 301 10.10 25.44 12.42
C PRO A 301 9.00 26.52 12.48
N GLY A 302 8.55 26.82 13.69
CA GLY A 302 7.52 27.83 13.96
C GLY A 302 6.07 27.33 13.93
N VAL A 303 5.81 26.05 13.63
CA VAL A 303 4.52 25.42 13.94
C VAL A 303 4.35 25.36 15.47
N GLN A 304 3.19 25.79 15.97
CA GLN A 304 2.86 25.80 17.39
C GLN A 304 1.90 24.66 17.72
N ARG A 305 2.21 23.82 18.71
CA ARG A 305 1.29 22.78 19.23
C ARG A 305 0.71 23.23 20.57
N VAL A 306 -0.56 23.63 20.56
CA VAL A 306 -1.33 24.02 21.74
C VAL A 306 -2.08 22.80 22.26
N LYS A 307 -1.95 22.45 23.54
CA LYS A 307 -2.78 21.40 24.15
C LYS A 307 -4.21 21.90 24.31
N ILE A 308 -5.19 21.14 23.84
CA ILE A 308 -6.61 21.38 24.10
C ILE A 308 -7.05 20.53 25.28
N HIS A 309 -7.54 21.20 26.32
CA HIS A 309 -8.13 20.62 27.53
C HIS A 309 -9.21 21.61 28.01
N GLU A 310 -10.27 21.75 27.22
CA GLU A 310 -11.31 22.79 27.37
C GLU A 310 -12.68 22.12 27.53
N GLY A 311 -13.38 22.38 28.64
CA GLY A 311 -14.57 21.62 29.01
C GLY A 311 -14.27 20.12 29.04
N ARG A 312 -14.96 19.33 28.21
CA ARG A 312 -14.67 17.91 27.99
C ARG A 312 -13.70 17.62 26.84
N LEU A 313 -13.40 18.57 25.97
CA LEU A 313 -12.57 18.37 24.77
C LEU A 313 -11.11 18.08 25.14
N ARG A 314 -10.53 17.03 24.56
CA ARG A 314 -9.10 16.70 24.70
C ARG A 314 -8.43 16.52 23.33
N GLY A 315 -7.30 17.17 23.13
CA GLY A 315 -6.58 17.10 21.86
C GLY A 315 -5.36 18.01 21.78
N ALA A 316 -4.93 18.29 20.55
CA ALA A 316 -3.89 19.28 20.28
C ALA A 316 -4.23 20.08 19.02
N LEU A 317 -4.19 21.40 19.13
CA LEU A 317 -4.34 22.34 18.03
C LEU A 317 -2.96 22.74 17.51
N PHE A 318 -2.72 22.46 16.23
CA PHE A 318 -1.51 22.83 15.51
C PHE A 318 -1.77 24.09 14.69
N LEU A 319 -0.95 25.12 14.91
CA LEU A 319 -1.03 26.40 14.22
C LEU A 319 0.22 26.58 13.35
N PRO A 320 0.09 26.88 12.05
CA PRO A 320 1.21 27.23 11.19
C PRO A 320 1.94 28.51 11.69
N PRO A 321 3.21 28.69 11.32
CA PRO A 321 3.92 29.94 11.59
C PRO A 321 3.22 31.14 10.92
N GLY A 322 3.20 32.28 11.62
CA GLY A 322 2.66 33.55 11.12
C GLY A 322 1.41 34.04 11.84
N LYS A 323 0.78 35.07 11.25
CA LYS A 323 -0.38 35.78 11.81
C LYS A 323 -1.70 35.05 11.59
N GLY A 324 -1.84 34.28 10.50
CA GLY A 324 -3.12 33.76 10.05
C GLY A 324 -4.02 34.85 9.43
N PRO A 325 -5.33 34.60 9.29
CA PRO A 325 -6.01 33.33 9.62
C PRO A 325 -5.59 32.19 8.67
N PHE A 326 -5.82 30.96 9.10
CA PHE A 326 -5.49 29.73 8.38
C PHE A 326 -6.75 28.87 8.19
N LEU A 327 -6.76 28.03 7.15
CA LEU A 327 -7.87 27.11 6.89
C LEU A 327 -7.99 26.08 8.04
N GLY A 328 -9.14 26.04 8.71
CA GLY A 328 -9.36 25.18 9.88
C GLY A 328 -9.70 23.74 9.50
N LEU A 329 -9.03 22.77 10.14
CA LEU A 329 -9.28 21.34 10.01
C LEU A 329 -9.47 20.65 11.37
N ILE A 330 -10.36 19.67 11.46
CA ILE A 330 -10.34 18.64 12.51
C ILE A 330 -9.73 17.36 11.93
N ASP A 331 -8.80 16.74 12.67
CA ASP A 331 -8.11 15.51 12.30
C ASP A 331 -8.55 14.34 13.22
N LEU A 332 -9.13 13.30 12.62
CA LEU A 332 -9.67 12.13 13.32
C LEU A 332 -9.00 10.82 12.86
N PHE A 333 -8.46 10.06 13.81
CA PHE A 333 -7.98 8.69 13.58
C PHE A 333 -9.06 7.66 13.91
N GLY A 334 -8.81 6.39 13.52
CA GLY A 334 -9.69 5.27 13.80
C GLY A 334 -9.67 4.80 15.25
N GLY A 335 -10.34 3.67 15.51
CA GLY A 335 -10.58 3.10 16.84
C GLY A 335 -9.35 2.62 17.63
N THR A 336 -8.16 3.14 17.41
CA THR A 336 -6.95 2.86 18.22
C THR A 336 -6.97 3.56 19.58
N GLY A 337 -7.71 4.67 19.70
CA GLY A 337 -7.76 5.47 20.92
C GLY A 337 -6.48 6.25 21.20
N GLY A 338 -6.51 7.06 22.26
CA GLY A 338 -5.43 8.01 22.56
C GLY A 338 -5.47 9.24 21.64
N LEU A 339 -4.50 10.14 21.81
CA LEU A 339 -4.22 11.19 20.83
C LEU A 339 -3.22 10.68 19.78
N VAL A 340 -3.53 10.92 18.51
CA VAL A 340 -2.68 10.62 17.36
C VAL A 340 -2.66 11.86 16.47
N ASP A 341 -1.54 12.56 16.45
CA ASP A 341 -1.45 13.95 15.96
C ASP A 341 -0.35 14.20 14.92
N PHE A 342 0.34 13.16 14.46
CA PHE A 342 1.39 13.28 13.43
C PHE A 342 0.84 13.75 12.06
N ARG A 343 -0.40 13.39 11.71
CA ARG A 343 -1.04 13.86 10.48
C ARG A 343 -1.46 15.33 10.58
N ALA A 344 -2.07 15.73 11.70
CA ALA A 344 -2.36 17.13 12.01
C ALA A 344 -1.09 18.02 12.00
N SER A 345 -0.01 17.56 12.62
CA SER A 345 1.27 18.27 12.68
C SER A 345 1.87 18.49 11.28
N LEU A 346 1.86 17.46 10.43
CA LEU A 346 2.30 17.56 9.04
C LEU A 346 1.35 18.46 8.20
N LEU A 347 0.02 18.40 8.41
CA LEU A 347 -0.91 19.32 7.75
C LEU A 347 -0.70 20.78 8.18
N ALA A 348 -0.33 21.04 9.43
CA ALA A 348 0.02 22.39 9.89
C ALA A 348 1.31 22.92 9.25
N ALA A 349 2.30 22.06 9.01
CA ALA A 349 3.46 22.39 8.18
C ALA A 349 3.09 22.69 6.70
N ARG A 350 1.86 22.35 6.27
CA ARG A 350 1.28 22.68 4.95
C ARG A 350 0.28 23.85 4.98
N GLY A 351 0.22 24.61 6.08
CA GLY A 351 -0.51 25.88 6.18
C GLY A 351 -1.96 25.81 6.68
N PHE A 352 -2.38 24.69 7.26
CA PHE A 352 -3.71 24.52 7.87
C PHE A 352 -3.65 24.68 9.40
N ALA A 353 -4.67 25.25 10.03
CA ALA A 353 -4.82 25.18 11.49
C ALA A 353 -5.57 23.88 11.83
N VAL A 354 -4.94 22.95 12.55
CA VAL A 354 -5.46 21.57 12.66
C VAL A 354 -5.63 21.13 14.10
N LEU A 355 -6.87 20.82 14.47
CA LEU A 355 -7.23 20.20 15.75
C LEU A 355 -7.18 18.67 15.61
N ALA A 356 -6.12 18.05 16.12
CA ALA A 356 -6.11 16.62 16.39
C ALA A 356 -6.98 16.35 17.61
N LEU A 357 -8.14 15.71 17.41
CA LEU A 357 -9.15 15.51 18.45
C LEU A 357 -9.14 14.05 18.93
N ALA A 358 -8.77 13.83 20.19
CA ALA A 358 -8.98 12.55 20.84
C ALA A 358 -10.44 12.45 21.28
N TYR A 359 -11.00 11.23 21.32
CA TYR A 359 -12.41 11.01 21.69
C TYR A 359 -12.64 9.79 22.60
N PHE A 360 -11.61 8.97 22.86
CA PHE A 360 -11.58 7.97 23.93
C PHE A 360 -10.14 7.53 24.24
N ALA A 361 -9.93 6.87 25.38
CA ALA A 361 -8.65 6.33 25.86
C ALA A 361 -7.50 7.38 25.89
N TYR A 362 -7.81 8.62 26.26
CA TYR A 362 -6.86 9.72 26.35
C TYR A 362 -7.20 10.64 27.53
N GLU A 363 -6.23 10.88 28.41
CA GLU A 363 -6.40 11.63 29.65
C GLU A 363 -7.61 11.12 30.46
N ASP A 364 -8.60 11.96 30.73
CA ASP A 364 -9.83 11.70 31.47
C ASP A 364 -11.02 11.26 30.58
N LEU A 365 -10.83 11.08 29.27
CA LEU A 365 -11.86 10.52 28.38
C LEU A 365 -12.13 9.02 28.69
N PRO A 366 -13.34 8.51 28.37
CA PRO A 366 -13.69 7.11 28.58
C PRO A 366 -12.66 6.13 28.03
N GLN A 367 -12.29 5.11 28.80
CA GLN A 367 -11.26 4.13 28.42
C GLN A 367 -11.66 3.20 27.26
N LYS A 368 -12.95 3.16 26.91
CA LYS A 368 -13.51 2.45 25.76
C LYS A 368 -14.57 3.32 25.08
N LEU A 369 -14.67 3.24 23.77
CA LEU A 369 -15.75 3.84 23.00
C LEU A 369 -17.02 2.99 23.18
N GLN A 370 -18.03 3.52 23.86
CA GLN A 370 -19.32 2.84 24.11
C GLN A 370 -20.49 3.50 23.37
N GLU A 371 -20.40 4.81 23.12
CA GLU A 371 -21.29 5.63 22.30
C GLU A 371 -20.41 6.67 21.58
N VAL A 372 -20.79 7.07 20.37
CA VAL A 372 -20.27 8.29 19.72
C VAL A 372 -21.26 9.43 20.00
N ASP A 373 -20.94 10.27 20.98
CA ASP A 373 -21.66 11.54 21.19
C ASP A 373 -21.19 12.58 20.16
N LEU A 374 -22.03 12.94 19.20
CA LEU A 374 -21.70 13.91 18.15
C LEU A 374 -21.62 15.36 18.67
N GLU A 375 -22.22 15.66 19.83
CA GLU A 375 -22.18 16.99 20.44
C GLU A 375 -20.75 17.33 20.91
N TYR A 376 -19.95 16.33 21.28
CA TYR A 376 -18.50 16.46 21.52
C TYR A 376 -17.75 16.97 20.29
N PHE A 377 -18.17 16.55 19.09
CA PHE A 377 -17.54 16.97 17.83
C PHE A 377 -18.10 18.31 17.33
N GLU A 378 -19.34 18.67 17.71
CA GLU A 378 -19.88 20.02 17.55
C GLU A 378 -19.14 21.04 18.43
N GLU A 379 -18.90 20.71 19.70
CA GLU A 379 -18.03 21.49 20.60
C GLU A 379 -16.64 21.72 20.00
N GLY A 380 -16.00 20.65 19.50
CA GLY A 380 -14.69 20.74 18.84
C GLY A 380 -14.69 21.61 17.58
N ALA A 381 -15.74 21.54 16.77
CA ALA A 381 -15.92 22.39 15.59
C ALA A 381 -16.13 23.87 15.95
N ASN A 382 -16.90 24.13 17.01
CA ASN A 382 -17.16 25.48 17.50
C ASN A 382 -15.90 26.11 18.13
N LEU A 383 -15.14 25.36 18.94
CA LEU A 383 -13.85 25.79 19.48
C LEU A 383 -12.89 26.19 18.35
N LEU A 384 -12.76 25.33 17.33
CA LEU A 384 -11.87 25.59 16.21
C LEU A 384 -12.30 26.82 15.40
N LEU A 385 -13.59 27.01 15.14
CA LEU A 385 -14.12 28.19 14.44
C LEU A 385 -14.00 29.49 15.25
N ALA A 386 -14.07 29.42 16.58
CA ALA A 386 -13.90 30.58 17.46
C ALA A 386 -12.45 31.05 17.60
N HIS A 387 -11.47 30.21 17.26
CA HIS A 387 -10.05 30.53 17.45
C HIS A 387 -9.58 31.63 16.48
N PRO A 388 -8.97 32.74 16.95
CA PRO A 388 -8.74 33.95 16.14
C PRO A 388 -7.74 33.81 14.99
N LYS A 389 -6.96 32.70 14.92
CA LYS A 389 -6.15 32.36 13.74
C LYS A 389 -6.83 31.40 12.76
N VAL A 390 -8.12 31.08 12.91
CA VAL A 390 -8.86 30.20 11.99
C VAL A 390 -9.74 31.03 11.04
N GLN A 391 -9.74 30.64 9.78
CA GLN A 391 -10.57 31.23 8.74
C GLN A 391 -11.96 30.56 8.75
N GLY A 392 -12.99 31.34 9.12
CA GLY A 392 -14.39 30.97 8.90
C GLY A 392 -14.82 31.12 7.42
N PRO A 393 -16.07 30.75 7.07
CA PRO A 393 -17.17 30.43 7.99
C PRO A 393 -17.31 28.94 8.35
N GLY A 394 -16.44 28.05 7.85
CA GLY A 394 -16.55 26.60 8.06
C GLY A 394 -15.20 25.91 8.07
N ILE A 395 -15.19 24.67 8.59
CA ILE A 395 -14.00 23.83 8.77
C ILE A 395 -14.00 22.64 7.80
N GLY A 396 -12.81 22.08 7.61
CA GLY A 396 -12.62 20.77 7.01
C GLY A 396 -12.54 19.67 8.07
N VAL A 397 -12.85 18.44 7.68
CA VAL A 397 -12.58 17.24 8.47
C VAL A 397 -11.69 16.30 7.67
N VAL A 398 -10.57 15.85 8.24
CA VAL A 398 -9.70 14.80 7.68
C VAL A 398 -9.75 13.61 8.60
N SER A 399 -10.16 12.46 8.07
CA SER A 399 -10.63 11.37 8.92
C SER A 399 -10.31 9.99 8.36
N MET A 400 -10.08 9.01 9.24
CA MET A 400 -9.74 7.63 8.86
C MET A 400 -10.55 6.59 9.65
N SER A 401 -10.97 5.50 9.01
CA SER A 401 -11.56 4.32 9.68
C SER A 401 -12.81 4.70 10.52
N LYS A 402 -12.92 4.26 11.79
CA LYS A 402 -13.99 4.73 12.71
C LYS A 402 -14.04 6.26 12.84
N GLY A 403 -12.91 6.96 12.75
CA GLY A 403 -12.88 8.43 12.71
C GLY A 403 -13.52 9.00 11.45
N ALA A 404 -13.53 8.26 10.33
CA ALA A 404 -14.16 8.67 9.07
C ALA A 404 -15.67 8.40 9.04
N GLU A 405 -16.15 7.37 9.76
CA GLU A 405 -17.58 7.23 10.08
C GLU A 405 -18.07 8.48 10.86
N ILE A 406 -17.33 8.87 11.91
CA ILE A 406 -17.61 10.09 12.69
C ILE A 406 -17.52 11.34 11.80
N GLY A 407 -16.49 11.48 10.97
CA GLY A 407 -16.32 12.62 10.07
C GLY A 407 -17.43 12.77 9.03
N LEU A 408 -17.99 11.65 8.53
CA LEU A 408 -19.19 11.68 7.70
C LEU A 408 -20.43 12.07 8.50
N ALA A 409 -20.61 11.58 9.73
CA ALA A 409 -21.71 12.00 10.59
C ALA A 409 -21.64 13.51 10.90
N MET A 410 -20.44 14.05 11.18
CA MET A 410 -20.22 15.48 11.30
C MET A 410 -20.67 16.23 10.03
N ALA A 411 -20.33 15.75 8.84
CA ALA A 411 -20.76 16.34 7.58
C ALA A 411 -22.28 16.31 7.37
N CYS A 412 -22.97 15.28 7.86
CA CYS A 412 -24.43 15.13 7.76
C CYS A 412 -25.21 16.06 8.70
N PHE A 413 -24.66 16.38 9.87
CA PHE A 413 -25.41 16.96 10.99
C PHE A 413 -24.89 18.31 11.50
N LEU A 414 -23.64 18.66 11.22
CA LEU A 414 -22.98 19.88 11.70
C LEU A 414 -22.79 20.88 10.54
N LYS A 415 -23.45 22.03 10.62
CA LYS A 415 -23.40 23.10 9.60
C LYS A 415 -22.01 23.72 9.42
N GLN A 416 -21.15 23.51 10.41
CA GLN A 416 -19.76 23.94 10.50
C GLN A 416 -18.87 23.25 9.44
N VAL A 417 -19.23 22.04 8.98
CA VAL A 417 -18.37 21.22 8.11
C VAL A 417 -18.67 21.48 6.63
N VAL A 418 -17.70 22.05 5.90
CA VAL A 418 -17.84 22.41 4.48
C VAL A 418 -16.95 21.59 3.54
N ALA A 419 -16.01 20.82 4.07
CA ALA A 419 -15.21 19.85 3.31
C ALA A 419 -14.87 18.62 4.18
N THR A 420 -15.03 17.41 3.66
CA THR A 420 -14.77 16.15 4.39
C THR A 420 -13.90 15.22 3.55
N VAL A 421 -12.80 14.75 4.13
CA VAL A 421 -11.94 13.70 3.58
C VAL A 421 -12.16 12.43 4.40
N CYS A 422 -12.76 11.42 3.76
CA CYS A 422 -13.07 10.11 4.33
C CYS A 422 -12.05 9.08 3.81
N ILE A 423 -11.07 8.70 4.64
CA ILE A 423 -10.04 7.70 4.31
C ILE A 423 -10.48 6.34 4.87
N ASN A 424 -10.79 5.38 3.99
CA ASN A 424 -11.18 4.01 4.40
C ASN A 424 -12.25 3.97 5.52
N GLY A 425 -13.27 4.83 5.41
CA GLY A 425 -14.39 4.89 6.34
C GLY A 425 -15.57 4.01 5.93
N SER A 426 -16.69 4.20 6.62
CA SER A 426 -18.02 3.71 6.22
C SER A 426 -19.06 4.82 6.32
N ASN A 427 -20.09 4.73 5.51
CA ASN A 427 -21.29 5.58 5.55
C ASN A 427 -22.36 5.05 6.53
N ALA A 428 -22.04 4.07 7.38
CA ALA A 428 -22.96 3.53 8.37
C ALA A 428 -22.29 3.31 9.73
N VAL A 429 -23.08 3.38 10.80
CA VAL A 429 -22.60 3.30 12.18
C VAL A 429 -22.26 1.86 12.55
N PHE A 430 -21.05 1.64 13.07
CA PHE A 430 -20.55 0.33 13.51
C PHE A 430 -20.05 0.35 14.97
N GLU A 431 -19.95 -0.84 15.58
CA GLU A 431 -19.33 -1.11 16.90
C GLU A 431 -20.07 -0.53 18.13
N CYS A 432 -20.55 0.70 18.05
CA CYS A 432 -21.24 1.45 19.11
C CYS A 432 -22.25 2.44 18.49
N PRO A 433 -23.39 2.73 19.13
CA PRO A 433 -24.36 3.68 18.62
C PRO A 433 -23.78 5.11 18.51
N LEU A 434 -24.36 5.91 17.62
CA LEU A 434 -24.08 7.33 17.49
C LEU A 434 -25.29 8.12 17.99
N ARG A 435 -25.05 9.07 18.89
CA ARG A 435 -26.07 9.97 19.44
C ARG A 435 -25.79 11.41 19.06
N TYR A 436 -26.83 12.19 18.80
CA TYR A 436 -26.77 13.63 18.61
C TYR A 436 -28.06 14.25 19.15
N ARG A 437 -28.01 14.83 20.36
CA ARG A 437 -29.19 15.26 21.12
C ARG A 437 -30.14 14.07 21.30
N ASP A 438 -31.41 14.18 20.88
CA ASP A 438 -32.42 13.11 20.95
C ASP A 438 -32.29 12.05 19.83
N LEU A 439 -31.49 12.29 18.80
CA LEU A 439 -31.28 11.31 17.72
C LEU A 439 -30.29 10.24 18.16
N VAL A 440 -30.71 8.97 18.11
CA VAL A 440 -29.83 7.80 18.24
C VAL A 440 -29.86 7.01 16.93
N ILE A 441 -28.68 6.75 16.37
CA ILE A 441 -28.46 5.84 15.25
C ILE A 441 -27.81 4.57 15.83
N ALA A 442 -28.52 3.45 15.70
CA ALA A 442 -28.00 2.16 16.15
C ALA A 442 -26.78 1.72 15.31
N SER A 443 -25.87 0.97 15.93
CA SER A 443 -24.76 0.35 15.22
C SER A 443 -25.17 -0.97 14.56
N ILE A 444 -24.75 -1.19 13.32
CA ILE A 444 -24.83 -2.50 12.66
C ILE A 444 -24.03 -3.52 13.50
N PRO A 445 -24.60 -4.70 13.81
CA PRO A 445 -23.92 -5.71 14.61
C PRO A 445 -22.68 -6.29 13.90
N SER A 446 -21.80 -6.85 14.73
CA SER A 446 -20.64 -7.62 14.29
C SER A 446 -20.89 -9.12 14.50
N PHE A 447 -20.30 -9.92 13.62
CA PHE A 447 -20.54 -11.33 13.43
C PHE A 447 -19.19 -12.08 13.51
N PRO A 448 -18.78 -12.56 14.71
CA PRO A 448 -17.47 -13.21 14.91
C PRO A 448 -17.24 -14.43 14.03
N GLU A 449 -18.31 -15.11 13.60
CA GLU A 449 -18.29 -16.24 12.67
C GLU A 449 -17.92 -15.86 11.23
N ARG A 450 -17.87 -14.55 10.90
CA ARG A 450 -17.41 -14.00 9.60
C ARG A 450 -15.98 -13.45 9.64
N MET A 451 -15.20 -13.77 10.68
CA MET A 451 -13.81 -13.37 10.81
C MET A 451 -12.88 -14.44 10.23
N ASP A 452 -12.32 -14.19 9.05
CA ASP A 452 -11.30 -15.09 8.48
C ASP A 452 -9.96 -14.95 9.21
N VAL A 453 -9.15 -16.01 9.17
CA VAL A 453 -7.76 -15.99 9.62
C VAL A 453 -6.84 -16.13 8.40
N HIS A 454 -6.04 -15.10 8.14
CA HIS A 454 -5.01 -15.13 7.10
C HIS A 454 -3.93 -16.18 7.44
N PRO A 455 -3.26 -16.81 6.45
CA PRO A 455 -2.12 -17.74 6.69
C PRO A 455 -0.96 -17.20 7.55
N MET A 456 -0.93 -15.89 7.87
CA MET A 456 0.02 -15.30 8.82
C MET A 456 -0.48 -15.29 10.28
N GLY A 457 -1.64 -15.89 10.56
CA GLY A 457 -2.29 -15.92 11.89
C GLY A 457 -3.14 -14.69 12.24
N ALA A 458 -3.05 -13.62 11.44
CA ALA A 458 -3.81 -12.38 11.60
C ALA A 458 -5.30 -12.54 11.22
N ALA A 459 -6.18 -11.81 11.91
CA ALA A 459 -7.60 -11.76 11.64
C ALA A 459 -7.94 -10.73 10.54
N ARG A 460 -8.73 -11.14 9.55
CA ARG A 460 -9.33 -10.26 8.54
C ARG A 460 -10.71 -9.83 9.05
N LEU A 461 -11.00 -8.52 9.04
CA LEU A 461 -12.27 -7.96 9.53
C LEU A 461 -13.19 -7.42 8.43
N ARG A 462 -12.75 -7.49 7.16
CA ARG A 462 -13.47 -7.06 5.95
C ARG A 462 -14.93 -7.54 5.82
N HIS A 463 -15.25 -8.68 6.45
CA HIS A 463 -16.57 -9.32 6.44
C HIS A 463 -17.18 -9.50 7.85
N TYR A 464 -16.48 -9.04 8.90
CA TYR A 464 -16.86 -9.18 10.32
C TYR A 464 -18.10 -8.37 10.72
N ARG A 465 -18.52 -7.38 9.92
CA ARG A 465 -19.67 -6.51 10.21
C ARG A 465 -20.82 -6.78 9.24
N GLY A 466 -22.06 -6.48 9.63
CA GLY A 466 -23.21 -6.53 8.71
C GLY A 466 -23.03 -5.59 7.50
N ASP A 467 -23.71 -5.88 6.38
CA ASP A 467 -23.58 -5.04 5.20
C ASP A 467 -24.57 -3.87 5.29
N PRO A 468 -24.12 -2.60 5.24
CA PRO A 468 -25.00 -1.44 5.30
C PRO A 468 -25.93 -1.30 4.09
N ARG A 469 -25.84 -2.20 3.11
CA ARG A 469 -26.75 -2.32 1.97
C ARG A 469 -27.90 -3.30 2.20
N ASP A 470 -27.88 -4.07 3.29
CA ASP A 470 -28.99 -4.94 3.70
C ASP A 470 -30.17 -4.09 4.22
N GLU A 471 -31.42 -4.47 3.91
CA GLU A 471 -32.62 -3.71 4.33
C GLU A 471 -32.70 -3.53 5.86
N LEU A 472 -32.37 -4.59 6.61
CA LEU A 472 -32.34 -4.60 8.08
C LEU A 472 -31.33 -3.60 8.69
N ASN A 473 -30.33 -3.19 7.91
CA ASN A 473 -29.25 -2.32 8.36
C ASN A 473 -29.45 -0.85 7.98
N GLN A 474 -30.44 -0.51 7.13
CA GLN A 474 -30.64 0.87 6.62
C GLN A 474 -30.84 1.92 7.74
N GLN A 475 -31.45 1.52 8.86
CA GLN A 475 -31.59 2.36 10.07
C GLN A 475 -30.27 2.83 10.69
N SER A 476 -29.14 2.23 10.30
CA SER A 476 -27.79 2.53 10.77
C SER A 476 -26.98 3.36 9.76
N VAL A 477 -27.53 3.60 8.56
CA VAL A 477 -26.86 4.32 7.47
C VAL A 477 -26.97 5.83 7.73
N LEU A 478 -25.85 6.53 7.57
CA LEU A 478 -25.78 7.98 7.75
C LEU A 478 -26.53 8.70 6.61
N PRO A 479 -27.31 9.74 6.90
CA PRO A 479 -28.09 10.47 5.90
C PRO A 479 -27.20 11.45 5.11
N ILE A 480 -26.29 10.91 4.29
CA ILE A 480 -25.22 11.66 3.61
C ILE A 480 -25.74 12.69 2.61
N GLU A 481 -26.97 12.52 2.10
CA GLU A 481 -27.67 13.52 1.30
C GLU A 481 -27.91 14.85 2.04
N LYS A 482 -27.90 14.84 3.37
CA LYS A 482 -28.01 16.05 4.21
C LYS A 482 -26.70 16.84 4.28
N ALA A 483 -25.57 16.24 3.89
CA ALA A 483 -24.30 16.96 3.82
C ALA A 483 -24.36 18.09 2.78
N GLN A 484 -23.91 19.28 3.20
CA GLN A 484 -23.82 20.47 2.37
C GLN A 484 -22.38 20.73 1.89
N GLY A 485 -21.40 20.33 2.69
CA GLY A 485 -19.98 20.36 2.32
C GLY A 485 -19.62 19.36 1.23
N GLN A 486 -18.44 19.55 0.63
CA GLN A 486 -17.88 18.61 -0.35
C GLN A 486 -17.29 17.37 0.35
N ILE A 487 -17.34 16.21 -0.30
CA ILE A 487 -16.85 14.93 0.26
C ILE A 487 -15.86 14.27 -0.72
N LEU A 488 -14.68 13.93 -0.21
CA LEU A 488 -13.65 13.16 -0.91
C LEU A 488 -13.46 11.82 -0.19
N PHE A 489 -13.87 10.73 -0.85
CA PHE A 489 -13.55 9.38 -0.42
C PHE A 489 -12.17 8.99 -0.94
N ILE A 490 -11.32 8.48 -0.06
CA ILE A 490 -9.96 8.01 -0.35
C ILE A 490 -9.91 6.55 0.09
N ILE A 491 -9.90 5.66 -0.90
CA ILE A 491 -10.22 4.24 -0.69
C ILE A 491 -9.07 3.37 -1.16
N GLY A 492 -8.55 2.55 -0.25
CA GLY A 492 -7.76 1.38 -0.59
C GLY A 492 -8.68 0.26 -1.08
N GLU A 493 -8.42 -0.29 -2.27
CA GLU A 493 -9.20 -1.41 -2.80
C GLU A 493 -8.94 -2.73 -2.06
N ASP A 494 -7.74 -2.85 -1.48
CA ASP A 494 -7.23 -4.00 -0.75
C ASP A 494 -7.38 -3.81 0.77
N ASP A 495 -8.44 -3.12 1.19
CA ASP A 495 -8.79 -2.95 2.60
C ASP A 495 -9.33 -4.27 3.18
N GLU A 496 -8.57 -4.81 4.14
CA GLU A 496 -8.86 -6.08 4.83
C GLU A 496 -9.54 -5.90 6.21
N CYS A 497 -9.81 -4.65 6.61
CA CYS A 497 -10.49 -4.31 7.86
C CYS A 497 -11.93 -3.85 7.63
N TYR A 498 -12.17 -3.07 6.57
CA TYR A 498 -13.47 -2.50 6.19
C TYR A 498 -13.74 -2.81 4.70
N ASN A 499 -15.01 -2.97 4.31
CA ASN A 499 -15.37 -3.07 2.89
C ASN A 499 -15.50 -1.67 2.24
N SER A 500 -14.50 -0.81 2.45
CA SER A 500 -14.60 0.64 2.21
C SER A 500 -14.92 1.04 0.78
N LYS A 501 -14.54 0.23 -0.22
CA LYS A 501 -14.99 0.41 -1.61
C LYS A 501 -16.52 0.35 -1.73
N LYS A 502 -17.17 -0.70 -1.20
CA LYS A 502 -18.64 -0.84 -1.25
C LYS A 502 -19.36 0.24 -0.44
N TYR A 503 -18.77 0.66 0.69
CA TYR A 503 -19.35 1.73 1.51
C TYR A 503 -19.27 3.09 0.79
N ALA A 504 -18.16 3.39 0.11
CA ALA A 504 -18.05 4.59 -0.71
C ALA A 504 -18.95 4.55 -1.97
N GLU A 505 -19.08 3.38 -2.61
CA GLU A 505 -20.01 3.15 -3.73
C GLU A 505 -21.47 3.40 -3.27
N GLN A 506 -21.90 2.80 -2.16
CA GLN A 506 -23.23 3.05 -1.58
C GLN A 506 -23.44 4.54 -1.24
N ALA A 507 -22.44 5.21 -0.67
CA ALA A 507 -22.53 6.61 -0.31
C ALA A 507 -22.68 7.54 -1.54
N LEU A 508 -21.95 7.25 -2.63
CA LEU A 508 -22.06 7.98 -3.90
C LEU A 508 -23.39 7.70 -4.61
N ASP A 509 -23.92 6.47 -4.51
CA ASP A 509 -25.26 6.13 -4.99
C ASP A 509 -26.34 6.86 -4.19
N GLN A 510 -26.23 6.89 -2.86
CA GLN A 510 -27.15 7.60 -1.96
C GLN A 510 -27.17 9.11 -2.24
N LEU A 511 -26.00 9.74 -2.46
CA LEU A 511 -25.93 11.13 -2.91
C LEU A 511 -26.64 11.32 -4.25
N ARG A 512 -26.26 10.55 -5.27
CA ARG A 512 -26.76 10.69 -6.64
C ARG A 512 -28.28 10.48 -6.73
N ASN A 513 -28.83 9.53 -5.98
CA ASN A 513 -30.27 9.25 -5.92
C ASN A 513 -31.07 10.41 -5.29
N HIS A 514 -30.44 11.23 -4.44
CA HIS A 514 -31.02 12.47 -3.91
C HIS A 514 -30.63 13.73 -4.70
N GLY A 515 -30.15 13.57 -5.95
CA GLY A 515 -29.76 14.69 -6.82
C GLY A 515 -28.48 15.43 -6.39
N LYS A 516 -27.69 14.84 -5.49
CA LYS A 516 -26.46 15.44 -4.94
C LYS A 516 -25.23 14.99 -5.75
N SER A 517 -24.30 15.92 -5.96
CA SER A 517 -23.04 15.73 -6.70
C SER A 517 -21.80 16.18 -5.92
N ASN A 518 -21.95 16.55 -4.64
CA ASN A 518 -20.89 17.02 -3.74
C ASN A 518 -20.00 15.89 -3.19
N GLY A 519 -19.85 14.78 -3.92
CA GLY A 519 -19.06 13.61 -3.51
C GLY A 519 -18.27 13.01 -4.67
N ARG A 520 -16.98 12.70 -4.44
CA ARG A 520 -16.14 11.93 -5.38
C ARG A 520 -15.26 10.92 -4.65
N MET A 521 -14.87 9.85 -5.34
CA MET A 521 -13.95 8.82 -4.84
C MET A 521 -12.63 8.82 -5.61
N LEU A 522 -11.54 8.61 -4.88
CA LEU A 522 -10.24 8.17 -5.39
C LEU A 522 -10.00 6.74 -4.87
N LEU A 523 -10.00 5.78 -5.79
CA LEU A 523 -9.77 4.36 -5.50
C LEU A 523 -8.33 4.00 -5.87
N TYR A 524 -7.63 3.35 -4.95
CA TYR A 524 -6.24 2.94 -5.10
C TYR A 524 -6.15 1.40 -5.06
N PRO A 525 -5.82 0.74 -6.20
CA PRO A 525 -5.55 -0.69 -6.22
C PRO A 525 -4.42 -1.09 -5.26
N LYS A 526 -4.42 -2.36 -4.81
CA LYS A 526 -3.33 -2.96 -4.00
C LYS A 526 -2.92 -2.11 -2.78
N THR A 527 -3.90 -1.42 -2.17
CA THR A 527 -3.70 -0.44 -1.10
C THR A 527 -4.64 -0.78 0.04
N GLY A 528 -4.10 -1.00 1.25
CA GLY A 528 -4.88 -1.37 2.44
C GLY A 528 -5.43 -0.22 3.28
N HIS A 529 -5.98 -0.58 4.45
CA HIS A 529 -6.71 0.29 5.38
C HIS A 529 -5.92 1.50 5.89
N LEU A 530 -4.63 1.32 6.19
CA LEU A 530 -3.80 2.30 6.91
C LEU A 530 -3.08 3.28 5.98
N LEU A 531 -3.85 4.11 5.25
CA LEU A 531 -3.32 5.18 4.41
C LEU A 531 -2.77 6.37 5.23
N GLU A 532 -1.54 6.21 5.71
CA GLU A 532 -0.76 7.23 6.42
C GLU A 532 -0.30 8.38 5.49
N PRO A 533 0.27 9.49 6.02
CA PRO A 533 1.02 10.47 5.23
C PRO A 533 2.20 9.83 4.45
N PRO A 534 2.73 10.51 3.42
CA PRO A 534 3.72 9.96 2.50
C PRO A 534 4.94 9.35 3.17
N TYR A 535 5.42 8.25 2.59
CA TYR A 535 6.61 7.51 3.01
C TYR A 535 6.52 6.85 4.40
N GLY A 536 5.35 6.85 5.05
CA GLY A 536 5.06 5.98 6.18
C GLY A 536 5.08 4.52 5.74
N PRO A 537 5.88 3.63 6.36
CA PRO A 537 6.01 2.25 5.89
C PRO A 537 4.71 1.47 6.02
N LEU A 538 4.47 0.57 5.07
CA LEU A 538 3.27 -0.27 5.07
C LEU A 538 3.22 -1.17 6.30
N CYS A 539 2.17 -0.98 7.11
CA CYS A 539 1.80 -1.90 8.17
C CYS A 539 0.67 -2.82 7.68
N SER A 540 1.01 -3.93 6.99
CA SER A 540 0.01 -4.86 6.44
C SER A 540 -0.75 -5.67 7.51
N ALA A 541 -0.16 -5.87 8.70
CA ALA A 541 -0.83 -6.42 9.87
C ALA A 541 -0.22 -5.91 11.18
N SER A 542 -1.03 -5.70 12.23
CA SER A 542 -0.53 -5.35 13.57
C SER A 542 -1.44 -5.75 14.72
N VAL A 543 -0.88 -5.94 15.92
CA VAL A 543 -1.67 -6.04 17.15
C VAL A 543 -2.37 -4.71 17.44
N HIS A 544 -3.66 -4.75 17.75
CA HIS A 544 -4.49 -3.57 17.98
C HIS A 544 -5.20 -3.65 19.34
N PRO A 545 -5.01 -2.68 20.26
CA PRO A 545 -5.48 -2.81 21.64
C PRO A 545 -7.01 -2.97 21.80
N SER A 546 -7.79 -2.30 20.95
CA SER A 546 -9.20 -2.02 21.22
C SER A 546 -10.14 -3.19 20.97
N TYR A 547 -9.76 -4.14 20.12
CA TYR A 547 -10.62 -5.28 19.75
C TYR A 547 -10.60 -6.43 20.77
N GLY A 548 -9.68 -6.42 21.75
CA GLY A 548 -9.53 -7.53 22.72
C GLY A 548 -9.09 -8.88 22.11
N LEU A 549 -8.85 -8.94 20.80
CA LEU A 549 -8.42 -10.14 20.09
C LEU A 549 -6.98 -10.49 20.46
N PHE A 550 -6.73 -11.77 20.79
CA PHE A 550 -5.39 -12.34 20.97
C PHE A 550 -4.58 -12.47 19.65
N ARG A 551 -5.02 -11.82 18.56
CA ARG A 551 -4.45 -11.92 17.21
C ARG A 551 -4.17 -10.53 16.63
N PRO A 552 -3.13 -10.38 15.79
CA PRO A 552 -2.98 -9.21 14.93
C PRO A 552 -4.18 -9.05 14.00
N ILE A 553 -4.47 -7.82 13.58
CA ILE A 553 -5.46 -7.52 12.54
C ILE A 553 -4.73 -7.34 11.21
N LEU A 554 -5.32 -7.86 10.13
CA LEU A 554 -4.89 -7.65 8.76
C LEU A 554 -5.47 -6.34 8.23
N TRP A 555 -4.60 -5.49 7.66
CA TRP A 555 -4.96 -4.20 7.08
C TRP A 555 -4.87 -4.20 5.54
N GLY A 556 -4.13 -5.15 4.96
CA GLY A 556 -3.93 -5.31 3.51
C GLY A 556 -2.91 -4.33 2.90
N GLY A 557 -2.80 -4.36 1.57
CA GLY A 557 -1.92 -3.53 0.75
C GLY A 557 -0.62 -4.19 0.31
N GLU A 558 -0.09 -3.75 -0.83
CA GLU A 558 1.26 -4.06 -1.32
C GLU A 558 2.21 -2.86 -1.12
N PRO A 559 3.45 -3.04 -0.64
CA PRO A 559 4.33 -1.94 -0.22
C PRO A 559 4.49 -0.79 -1.23
N ALA A 560 4.81 -1.09 -2.49
CA ALA A 560 5.08 -0.08 -3.50
C ALA A 560 3.81 0.66 -3.97
N ALA A 561 2.71 -0.09 -4.17
CA ALA A 561 1.43 0.47 -4.58
C ALA A 561 0.81 1.34 -3.48
N HIS A 562 0.81 0.84 -2.24
CA HIS A 562 0.32 1.57 -1.08
C HIS A 562 1.14 2.84 -0.82
N SER A 563 2.47 2.81 -0.95
CA SER A 563 3.29 4.03 -0.81
C SER A 563 3.01 5.07 -1.90
N ALA A 564 2.84 4.63 -3.15
CA ALA A 564 2.42 5.52 -4.24
C ALA A 564 1.03 6.13 -3.98
N ALA A 565 0.10 5.35 -3.41
CA ALA A 565 -1.21 5.81 -3.00
C ALA A 565 -1.13 6.86 -1.88
N GLN A 566 -0.31 6.67 -0.83
CA GLN A 566 -0.07 7.68 0.21
C GLN A 566 0.42 9.01 -0.38
N VAL A 567 1.42 8.97 -1.26
CA VAL A 567 2.01 10.15 -1.92
C VAL A 567 0.94 10.90 -2.73
N HIS A 568 0.18 10.21 -3.58
CA HIS A 568 -0.84 10.82 -4.42
C HIS A 568 -2.04 11.34 -3.60
N ALA A 569 -2.53 10.54 -2.64
CA ALA A 569 -3.62 10.92 -1.75
C ALA A 569 -3.28 12.19 -0.96
N TRP A 570 -2.07 12.32 -0.42
CA TRP A 570 -1.64 13.51 0.32
C TRP A 570 -1.72 14.80 -0.50
N GLY A 571 -1.34 14.74 -1.78
CA GLY A 571 -1.49 15.87 -2.72
C GLY A 571 -2.96 16.22 -2.97
N GLU A 572 -3.80 15.22 -3.27
CA GLU A 572 -5.24 15.40 -3.50
C GLU A 572 -6.00 15.89 -2.26
N ILE A 573 -5.63 15.44 -1.05
CA ILE A 573 -6.16 15.92 0.24
C ILE A 573 -5.91 17.43 0.37
N GLN A 574 -4.65 17.86 0.27
CA GLN A 574 -4.31 19.27 0.43
C GLN A 574 -4.97 20.15 -0.64
N LYS A 575 -5.03 19.68 -1.88
CA LYS A 575 -5.69 20.35 -3.02
C LYS A 575 -7.19 20.51 -2.78
N PHE A 576 -7.89 19.44 -2.41
CA PHE A 576 -9.32 19.43 -2.11
C PHE A 576 -9.66 20.36 -0.94
N LEU A 577 -8.89 20.32 0.15
CA LEU A 577 -9.13 21.19 1.32
C LEU A 577 -8.89 22.67 0.98
N ARG A 578 -7.82 23.01 0.24
CA ARG A 578 -7.62 24.40 -0.24
C ARG A 578 -8.71 24.86 -1.20
N GLN A 579 -9.22 23.96 -2.05
CA GLN A 579 -10.28 24.27 -3.02
C GLN A 579 -11.65 24.54 -2.38
N HIS A 580 -11.95 23.93 -1.23
CA HIS A 580 -13.31 23.97 -0.64
C HIS A 580 -13.41 24.69 0.71
N LEU A 581 -12.28 25.01 1.36
CA LEU A 581 -12.25 25.88 2.55
C LEU A 581 -12.00 27.35 2.21
N VAL A 582 -11.35 27.63 1.07
CA VAL A 582 -11.28 28.99 0.54
C VAL A 582 -12.60 29.27 -0.17
N GLN A 583 -13.46 30.09 0.44
CA GLN A 583 -14.52 30.76 -0.31
C GLN A 583 -13.89 31.65 -1.37
N SER A 584 -14.26 31.46 -2.64
CA SER A 584 -14.15 32.53 -3.60
C SER A 584 -15.02 33.68 -3.11
N ARG A 585 -14.44 34.88 -2.98
CA ARG A 585 -15.26 36.09 -2.89
C ARG A 585 -16.01 36.20 -4.21
N SER A 586 -17.30 35.86 -4.18
CA SER A 586 -18.23 36.25 -5.23
C SER A 586 -18.15 37.76 -5.38
N LYS A 587 -17.56 38.22 -6.48
CA LYS A 587 -17.61 39.64 -6.86
C LYS A 587 -19.06 39.96 -7.21
N PHE A 588 -19.75 40.55 -6.24
CA PHE A 588 -20.89 41.43 -6.49
C PHE A 588 -20.36 42.73 -7.11
#